data_AF-A0A5Q3LD53-F1
#
_entry.id   AF-A0A5Q3LD53-F1
#
_cell.length_a   1.000
_cell.length_b   1.000
_cell.length_c   1.000
_cell.angle_alpha   90.00
_cell.angle_beta   90.00
_cell.angle_gamma   90.00
#
_symmetry.space_group_name_H-M   'P 1'
#
loop_
_entity.id
_entity.type
_entity.pdbx_description
1 polymer ?
#
loop_
_entity_poly.entity_id
_entity_poly.type
_entity_poly.pdbx_seq_one_letter_code
_entity_poly.pdbx_strand_id
1 'polypeptide(L)'
;MNRNQLLLMTAILEGGLLLAGGIGCWLMDIPLLEEMSLSGGAVLWSLVATLPMLSVLVITEVIPWKGFEEINNLLEHKLLPIFRKLNWFDLLLVSLAAGIGEEVFFRGFLQALLAEWVPSWAAIAIASLCFGLAHPITKWYFVIVTIIGVYLGILFWRTENLVIPILVHAVYDWIVLSYLVYRPAKEKGESEEAPSEE
;
A
#
# COMPACT_ATOMS: atom_id res chain seq x y z
N MET A 1 22.23 -0.44 -1.96
CA MET A 1 21.58 -0.63 -0.66
C MET A 1 21.62 -2.10 -0.24
N ASN A 2 22.07 -2.40 0.98
CA ASN A 2 22.05 -3.74 1.58
C ASN A 2 20.79 -3.94 2.44
N ARG A 3 20.57 -5.15 2.97
CA ARG A 3 19.40 -5.51 3.81
C ARG A 3 19.20 -4.52 4.98
N ASN A 4 20.25 -4.26 5.76
CA ASN A 4 20.13 -3.43 6.96
C ASN A 4 19.81 -1.97 6.62
N GLN A 5 20.40 -1.44 5.55
CA GLN A 5 20.09 -0.10 5.06
C GLN A 5 18.63 0.02 4.61
N LEU A 6 18.08 -1.00 3.95
CA LEU A 6 16.68 -1.02 3.53
C LEU A 6 15.72 -1.04 4.74
N LEU A 7 15.99 -1.89 5.72
CA LEU A 7 15.19 -1.96 6.94
C LEU A 7 15.25 -0.66 7.74
N LEU A 8 16.44 -0.04 7.84
CA LEU A 8 16.60 1.25 8.50
C LEU A 8 15.85 2.36 7.76
N MET A 9 15.95 2.41 6.44
CA MET A 9 15.23 3.39 5.63
C MET A 9 13.71 3.24 5.82
N THR A 10 13.20 2.01 5.79
CA THR A 10 11.78 1.73 6.05
C THR A 10 11.39 2.21 7.45
N ALA A 11 12.16 1.87 8.48
CA ALA A 11 11.88 2.30 9.85
C ALA A 11 11.86 3.83 10.01
N ILE A 12 12.75 4.54 9.31
CA ILE A 12 12.79 6.01 9.34
C ILE A 12 11.57 6.61 8.63
N LEU A 13 11.22 6.11 7.44
CA LEU A 13 10.10 6.64 6.66
C LEU A 13 8.77 6.37 7.36
N GLU A 14 8.50 5.10 7.67
CA GLU A 14 7.23 4.69 8.27
C GLU A 14 7.11 5.16 9.72
N GLY A 15 8.20 5.13 10.48
CA GLY A 15 8.25 5.71 11.81
C GLY A 15 8.04 7.22 11.78
N GLY A 16 8.56 7.90 10.75
CA GLY A 16 8.33 9.33 10.53
C GLY A 16 6.86 9.65 10.25
N LEU A 17 6.20 8.87 9.38
CA LEU A 17 4.76 9.00 9.12
C LEU A 17 3.92 8.71 10.35
N LEU A 18 4.23 7.63 11.08
CA LEU A 18 3.57 7.28 12.33
C LEU A 18 3.67 8.42 13.35
N LEU A 19 4.87 8.98 13.55
CA LEU A 19 5.08 10.09 14.46
C LEU A 19 4.37 11.36 13.99
N ALA A 20 4.46 11.70 12.70
CA ALA A 20 3.78 12.87 12.15
C ALA A 20 2.26 12.77 12.29
N GLY A 21 1.68 11.60 12.01
CA GLY A 21 0.27 11.33 12.15
C GLY A 21 -0.17 11.36 13.61
N GLY A 22 0.56 10.66 14.50
CA GLY A 22 0.26 10.64 15.93
C GLY A 22 0.37 12.02 16.60
N ILE A 23 1.42 12.80 16.27
CA ILE A 23 1.58 14.17 16.75
C ILE A 23 0.48 15.06 16.16
N GLY A 24 0.13 14.89 14.88
CA GLY A 24 -0.96 15.61 14.22
C GLY A 24 -2.29 15.37 14.91
N CYS A 25 -2.65 14.12 15.19
CA CYS A 25 -3.85 13.75 15.95
C CYS A 25 -3.84 14.39 17.33
N TRP A 26 -2.71 14.32 18.05
CA TRP A 26 -2.58 14.89 19.39
C TRP A 26 -2.74 16.42 19.40
N LEU A 27 -2.18 17.13 18.42
CA LEU A 27 -2.30 18.59 18.32
C LEU A 27 -3.69 19.07 17.94
N MET A 28 -4.46 18.24 17.23
CA MET A 28 -5.80 18.57 16.74
C MET A 28 -6.92 17.90 17.56
N ASP A 29 -6.59 17.29 18.70
CA ASP A 29 -7.53 16.56 19.57
C ASP A 29 -8.33 15.44 18.85
N ILE A 30 -7.73 14.82 17.83
CA ILE A 30 -8.33 13.68 17.10
C ILE A 30 -8.13 12.39 17.92
N PRO A 31 -9.19 11.63 18.25
CA PRO A 31 -9.15 10.51 19.20
C PRO A 31 -8.60 9.21 18.57
N LEU A 32 -7.36 9.26 18.07
CA LEU A 32 -6.71 8.16 17.33
C LEU A 32 -6.78 6.81 18.05
N LEU A 33 -6.56 6.78 19.37
CA LEU A 33 -6.52 5.53 20.14
C LEU A 33 -7.92 4.93 20.37
N GLU A 34 -8.98 5.74 20.35
CA GLU A 34 -10.35 5.27 20.52
C GLU A 34 -10.82 4.50 19.27
N GLU A 35 -10.29 4.89 18.10
CA GLU A 35 -10.54 4.23 16.83
C GLU A 35 -9.65 2.99 16.62
N MET A 36 -8.81 2.62 17.58
CA MET A 36 -7.94 1.43 17.49
C MET A 36 -8.50 0.28 18.33
N SER A 37 -9.34 -0.55 17.71
CA SER A 37 -9.93 -1.72 18.37
C SER A 37 -9.48 -3.04 17.74
N LEU A 38 -8.53 -3.71 18.40
CA LEU A 38 -8.09 -5.04 17.99
C LEU A 38 -9.02 -6.10 18.58
N SER A 39 -9.78 -6.76 17.72
CA SER A 39 -10.62 -7.89 18.07
C SER A 39 -10.47 -9.03 17.06
N GLY A 40 -10.82 -10.26 17.44
CA GLY A 40 -10.83 -11.39 16.50
C GLY A 40 -11.75 -11.14 15.30
N GLY A 41 -12.86 -10.42 15.52
CA GLY A 41 -13.74 -9.97 14.44
C GLY A 41 -13.07 -8.99 13.49
N ALA A 42 -12.33 -7.99 14.00
CA ALA A 42 -11.57 -7.05 13.18
C ALA A 42 -10.51 -7.77 12.33
N VAL A 43 -9.78 -8.73 12.92
CA VAL A 43 -8.78 -9.52 12.18
C VAL A 43 -9.43 -10.32 11.05
N LEU A 44 -10.51 -11.07 11.35
CA LEU A 44 -11.23 -11.81 10.33
C LEU A 44 -11.74 -10.88 9.23
N TRP A 45 -12.24 -9.71 9.61
CA TRP A 45 -12.82 -8.78 8.67
C TRP A 45 -11.76 -8.19 7.73
N SER A 46 -10.58 -7.84 8.26
CA SER A 46 -9.42 -7.42 7.47
C SER A 46 -8.96 -8.48 6.48
N LEU A 47 -8.94 -9.75 6.87
CA LEU A 47 -8.55 -10.83 5.94
C LEU A 47 -9.50 -10.92 4.74
N VAL A 48 -10.81 -10.80 4.96
CA VAL A 48 -11.79 -10.80 3.86
C VAL A 48 -11.72 -9.51 3.04
N ALA A 49 -11.55 -8.36 3.70
CA ALA A 49 -11.38 -7.06 3.04
C ALA A 49 -10.06 -6.95 2.25
N THR A 50 -9.12 -7.86 2.45
CA THR A 50 -7.90 -7.93 1.62
C THR A 50 -8.18 -8.55 0.24
N LEU A 51 -9.22 -9.39 0.09
CA LEU A 51 -9.50 -10.12 -1.15
C LEU A 51 -9.75 -9.20 -2.37
N PRO A 52 -10.52 -8.11 -2.29
CA PRO A 52 -10.67 -7.18 -3.40
C PRO A 52 -9.34 -6.56 -3.84
N MET A 53 -8.45 -6.24 -2.90
CA MET A 53 -7.12 -5.72 -3.25
C MET A 53 -6.25 -6.78 -3.93
N LEU A 54 -6.29 -8.04 -3.47
CA LEU A 54 -5.57 -9.13 -4.15
C LEU A 54 -6.05 -9.38 -5.58
N SER A 55 -7.32 -9.06 -5.89
CA SER A 55 -7.79 -9.11 -7.28
C SER A 55 -7.04 -8.14 -8.20
N VAL A 56 -6.55 -7.02 -7.67
CA VAL A 56 -5.71 -6.06 -8.42
C VAL A 56 -4.42 -6.72 -8.86
N LEU A 57 -3.73 -7.46 -7.97
CA LEU A 57 -2.53 -8.22 -8.32
C LEU A 57 -2.81 -9.20 -9.47
N VAL A 58 -3.89 -9.98 -9.36
CA VAL A 58 -4.27 -10.94 -10.41
C VAL A 58 -4.57 -10.22 -11.73
N ILE A 59 -5.31 -9.12 -11.69
CA ILE A 59 -5.63 -8.31 -12.86
C ILE A 59 -4.36 -7.77 -13.54
N THR A 60 -3.42 -7.22 -12.76
CA THR A 60 -2.14 -6.70 -13.29
C THR A 60 -1.23 -7.76 -13.89
N GLU A 61 -1.42 -9.02 -13.50
CA GLU A 61 -0.63 -10.15 -13.99
C GLU A 61 -1.24 -10.83 -15.21
N VAL A 62 -2.57 -10.87 -15.30
CA VAL A 62 -3.30 -11.62 -16.32
C VAL A 62 -3.70 -10.75 -17.51
N ILE A 63 -4.00 -9.46 -17.29
CA ILE A 63 -4.49 -8.60 -18.36
C ILE A 63 -3.31 -7.94 -19.10
N PRO A 64 -3.14 -8.19 -20.42
CA PRO A 64 -2.06 -7.61 -21.21
C PRO A 64 -2.40 -6.17 -21.62
N TRP A 65 -2.32 -5.25 -20.66
CA TRP A 65 -2.55 -3.84 -20.87
C TRP A 65 -1.27 -3.04 -20.63
N LYS A 66 -0.93 -2.14 -21.57
CA LYS A 66 0.31 -1.33 -21.55
C LYS A 66 0.56 -0.62 -20.22
N GLY A 67 -0.49 -0.13 -19.55
CA GLY A 67 -0.33 0.52 -18.25
C GLY A 67 0.11 -0.43 -17.13
N PHE A 68 -0.29 -1.70 -17.17
CA PHE A 68 0.19 -2.73 -16.23
C PHE A 68 1.59 -3.18 -16.59
N GLU A 69 1.95 -3.24 -17.87
CA GLU A 69 3.33 -3.51 -18.29
C GLU A 69 4.31 -2.45 -17.75
N GLU A 70 3.95 -1.17 -17.77
CA GLU A 70 4.76 -0.11 -17.15
C GLU A 70 4.97 -0.32 -15.65
N ILE A 71 3.92 -0.74 -14.93
CA ILE A 71 3.99 -1.03 -13.49
C ILE A 71 4.83 -2.29 -13.23
N ASN A 72 4.63 -3.34 -14.01
CA ASN A 72 5.39 -4.59 -13.90
C ASN A 72 6.87 -4.37 -14.19
N ASN A 73 7.21 -3.62 -15.25
CA ASN A 73 8.59 -3.25 -15.57
C ASN A 73 9.24 -2.44 -14.43
N LEU A 74 8.49 -1.52 -13.83
CA LEU A 74 8.95 -0.78 -12.66
C LEU A 74 9.25 -1.72 -11.48
N LEU A 75 8.28 -2.59 -11.15
CA LEU A 75 8.41 -3.55 -10.05
C LEU A 75 9.64 -4.44 -10.28
N GLU A 76 9.74 -5.06 -11.45
CA GLU A 76 10.78 -6.03 -11.78
C GLU A 76 12.18 -5.43 -11.86
N HIS A 77 12.33 -4.23 -12.41
CA HIS A 77 13.64 -3.63 -12.63
C HIS A 77 14.11 -2.68 -11.52
N LYS A 78 13.19 -2.06 -10.77
CA LYS A 78 13.56 -1.12 -9.69
C LYS A 78 13.32 -1.67 -8.29
N LEU A 79 12.15 -2.26 -8.04
CA LEU A 79 11.73 -2.62 -6.68
C LEU A 79 12.18 -4.03 -6.27
N LEU A 80 11.95 -5.06 -7.10
CA LEU A 80 12.30 -6.44 -6.77
C LEU A 80 13.79 -6.67 -6.51
N PRO A 81 14.75 -6.05 -7.21
CA PRO A 81 16.18 -6.21 -6.88
C PRO A 81 16.54 -5.70 -5.47
N ILE A 82 15.74 -4.79 -4.91
CA ILE A 82 15.88 -4.27 -3.55
C ILE A 82 15.26 -5.26 -2.57
N PHE A 83 14.02 -5.69 -2.82
CA PHE A 83 13.26 -6.57 -1.92
C PHE A 83 13.73 -8.03 -1.92
N ARG A 84 14.35 -8.54 -3.00
CA ARG A 84 14.94 -9.90 -3.04
C ARG A 84 16.09 -10.12 -2.06
N LYS A 85 16.57 -9.07 -1.39
CA LYS A 85 17.57 -9.13 -0.32
C LYS A 85 16.96 -9.40 1.06
N LEU A 86 15.63 -9.35 1.15
CA LEU A 86 14.85 -9.57 2.36
C LEU A 86 14.35 -11.01 2.41
N ASN A 87 14.30 -11.58 3.60
CA ASN A 87 13.60 -12.84 3.82
C ASN A 87 12.10 -12.57 4.08
N TRP A 88 11.29 -13.63 4.11
CA TRP A 88 9.84 -13.50 4.29
C TRP A 88 9.44 -12.75 5.58
N PHE A 89 10.23 -12.86 6.64
CA PHE A 89 9.99 -12.17 7.92
C PHE A 89 10.34 -10.69 7.83
N ASP A 90 11.41 -10.34 7.13
CA ASP A 90 11.75 -8.95 6.83
C ASP A 90 10.64 -8.28 5.99
N LEU A 91 10.07 -8.99 5.01
CA LEU A 91 8.94 -8.50 4.22
C LEU A 91 7.72 -8.25 5.11
N LEU A 92 7.41 -9.17 6.03
CA LEU A 92 6.33 -8.98 7.00
C LEU A 92 6.55 -7.72 7.86
N LEU A 93 7.76 -7.50 8.36
CA LEU A 93 8.07 -6.31 9.17
C LEU A 93 7.94 -5.02 8.37
N VAL A 94 8.41 -5.00 7.12
CA VAL A 94 8.27 -3.85 6.22
C VAL A 94 6.79 -3.55 5.96
N SER A 95 6.00 -4.56 5.62
CA SER A 95 4.57 -4.40 5.35
C SER A 95 3.77 -3.98 6.59
N LEU A 96 4.11 -4.49 7.77
CA LEU A 96 3.52 -4.02 9.03
C LEU A 96 3.90 -2.56 9.32
N ALA A 97 5.16 -2.19 9.10
CA ALA A 97 5.60 -0.81 9.30
C ALA A 97 4.86 0.15 8.37
N ALA A 98 4.76 -0.17 7.07
CA ALA A 98 4.02 0.62 6.09
C ALA A 98 2.53 0.70 6.43
N GLY A 99 1.88 -0.44 6.69
CA GLY A 99 0.48 -0.48 7.07
C GLY A 99 0.18 0.35 8.33
N ILE A 100 1.06 0.36 9.33
CA ILE A 100 0.87 1.18 10.54
C ILE A 100 1.16 2.66 10.25
N GLY A 101 2.33 2.97 9.69
CA GLY A 101 2.78 4.35 9.50
C GLY A 101 1.90 5.12 8.54
N GLU A 102 1.64 4.55 7.38
CA GLU A 102 0.84 5.19 6.34
C GLU A 102 -0.63 5.32 6.75
N GLU A 103 -1.26 4.28 7.32
CA GLU A 103 -2.67 4.38 7.71
C GLU A 103 -2.89 5.34 8.88
N VAL A 104 -1.99 5.38 9.87
CA VAL A 104 -2.07 6.40 10.95
C VAL A 104 -1.96 7.80 10.37
N PHE A 105 -1.03 8.05 9.45
CA PHE A 105 -0.89 9.39 8.87
C PHE A 105 -2.06 9.77 7.95
N PHE A 106 -2.41 8.92 6.98
CA PHE A 106 -3.37 9.29 5.95
C PHE A 106 -4.82 9.15 6.42
N ARG A 107 -5.15 8.14 7.25
CA ARG A 107 -6.54 7.85 7.64
C ARG A 107 -6.80 8.38 9.05
N GLY A 108 -5.97 7.97 10.01
CA GLY A 108 -6.08 8.40 11.40
C GLY A 108 -5.91 9.91 11.58
N PHE A 109 -5.02 10.55 10.81
CA PHE A 109 -4.79 11.99 10.87
C PHE A 109 -5.39 12.75 9.69
N LEU A 110 -4.85 12.64 8.48
CA LEU A 110 -5.19 13.54 7.37
C LEU A 110 -6.67 13.44 6.96
N GLN A 111 -7.21 12.23 6.79
CA GLN A 111 -8.62 12.03 6.46
C GLN A 111 -9.54 12.50 7.59
N ALA A 112 -9.21 12.16 8.85
CA ALA A 112 -9.99 12.59 10.02
C ALA A 112 -10.02 14.12 10.14
N LEU A 113 -8.86 14.77 10.04
CA LEU A 113 -8.74 16.23 10.02
C LEU A 113 -9.57 16.85 8.90
N LEU A 114 -9.45 16.35 7.67
CA LEU A 114 -10.22 16.88 6.54
C LEU A 114 -11.74 16.73 6.73
N ALA A 115 -12.18 15.65 7.40
CA ALA A 115 -13.60 15.40 7.67
C ALA A 115 -14.23 16.43 8.64
N GLU A 116 -13.43 17.23 9.34
CA GLU A 116 -13.92 18.38 10.13
C GLU A 116 -14.34 19.56 9.25
N TRP A 117 -13.76 19.68 8.05
CA TRP A 117 -13.95 20.84 7.16
C TRP A 117 -14.80 20.53 5.93
N VAL A 118 -14.80 19.28 5.47
CA VAL A 118 -15.51 18.84 4.27
C VAL A 118 -16.29 17.54 4.52
N PRO A 119 -17.31 17.22 3.71
CA PRO A 119 -18.03 15.96 3.83
C PRO A 119 -17.10 14.74 3.72
N SER A 120 -17.42 13.65 4.42
CA SER A 120 -16.53 12.46 4.52
C SER A 120 -16.08 11.90 3.17
N TRP A 121 -16.95 11.91 2.15
CA TRP A 121 -16.57 11.45 0.81
C TRP A 121 -15.46 12.31 0.17
N ALA A 122 -15.46 13.62 0.44
CA ALA A 122 -14.45 14.55 -0.06
C ALA A 122 -13.14 14.41 0.73
N ALA A 123 -13.24 14.24 2.05
CA ALA A 123 -12.08 13.95 2.90
C ALA A 123 -11.36 12.66 2.45
N ILE A 124 -12.11 11.58 2.20
CA ILE A 124 -11.59 10.33 1.64
C ILE A 124 -10.91 10.58 0.29
N ALA A 125 -11.57 11.27 -0.63
CA ALA A 125 -11.02 11.51 -1.97
C ALA A 125 -9.71 12.33 -1.92
N ILE A 126 -9.66 13.39 -1.10
CA ILE A 126 -8.47 14.24 -0.96
C ILE A 126 -7.33 13.47 -0.27
N ALA A 127 -7.59 12.78 0.84
CA ALA A 127 -6.57 11.99 1.53
C ALA A 127 -6.01 10.88 0.63
N SER A 128 -6.86 10.23 -0.17
CA SER A 128 -6.46 9.20 -1.14
C SER A 128 -5.66 9.75 -2.31
N LEU A 129 -5.96 10.98 -2.73
CA LEU A 129 -5.16 11.67 -3.73
C LEU A 129 -3.76 11.99 -3.18
N CYS A 130 -3.67 12.50 -1.95
CA CYS A 130 -2.40 12.73 -1.26
C CYS A 130 -1.61 11.42 -1.09
N PHE A 131 -2.29 10.32 -0.76
CA PHE A 131 -1.70 8.97 -0.67
C PHE A 131 -1.09 8.53 -2.00
N GLY A 132 -1.82 8.68 -3.11
CA GLY A 132 -1.27 8.40 -4.45
C GLY A 132 -0.10 9.32 -4.81
N LEU A 133 -0.18 10.61 -4.46
CA LEU A 133 0.90 11.58 -4.72
C LEU A 133 2.18 11.29 -3.95
N ALA A 134 2.10 10.59 -2.81
CA ALA A 134 3.27 10.07 -2.09
C ALA A 134 3.93 8.88 -2.81
N HIS A 135 3.27 8.33 -3.83
CA HIS A 135 3.71 7.20 -4.64
C HIS A 135 3.89 7.53 -6.15
N PRO A 136 4.58 8.62 -6.53
CA PRO A 136 4.57 9.11 -7.92
C PRO A 136 5.61 8.39 -8.78
N ILE A 137 5.43 7.09 -9.01
CA ILE A 137 6.41 6.29 -9.76
C ILE A 137 6.07 6.20 -11.25
N THR A 138 4.84 5.81 -11.58
CA THR A 138 4.27 5.91 -12.93
C THR A 138 2.86 6.47 -12.84
N LYS A 139 2.34 7.00 -13.96
CA LYS A 139 0.97 7.52 -14.02
C LYS A 139 -0.05 6.46 -13.58
N TRP A 140 0.11 5.23 -14.03
CA TRP A 140 -0.83 4.15 -13.71
C TRP A 140 -0.66 3.60 -12.31
N TYR A 141 0.58 3.55 -11.79
CA TYR A 141 0.82 3.21 -10.39
C TYR A 141 0.14 4.22 -9.47
N PHE A 142 0.31 5.51 -9.74
CA PHE A 142 -0.39 6.59 -9.04
C PHE A 142 -1.92 6.38 -9.03
N VAL A 143 -2.52 6.10 -10.18
CA VAL A 143 -3.98 5.88 -10.27
C VAL A 143 -4.42 4.68 -9.43
N ILE A 144 -3.73 3.55 -9.52
CA ILE A 144 -4.06 2.34 -8.75
C ILE A 144 -3.92 2.61 -7.25
N VAL A 145 -2.82 3.23 -6.83
CA VAL A 145 -2.56 3.55 -5.42
C VAL A 145 -3.59 4.55 -4.88
N THR A 146 -4.03 5.55 -5.66
CA THR A 146 -5.14 6.43 -5.26
C THR A 146 -6.45 5.65 -5.09
N ILE A 147 -6.76 4.70 -5.98
CA ILE A 147 -7.97 3.87 -5.86
C ILE A 147 -7.91 2.97 -4.62
N ILE A 148 -6.75 2.36 -4.34
CA ILE A 148 -6.50 1.62 -3.09
C ILE A 148 -6.67 2.57 -1.89
N GLY A 149 -6.16 3.79 -2.00
CA GLY A 149 -6.36 4.87 -1.04
C GLY A 149 -7.82 5.05 -0.67
N VAL A 150 -8.68 5.21 -1.69
CA VAL A 150 -10.13 5.39 -1.52
C VAL A 150 -10.75 4.17 -0.85
N TYR A 151 -10.36 2.96 -1.26
CA TYR A 151 -10.86 1.73 -0.67
C TYR A 151 -10.56 1.64 0.84
N LEU A 152 -9.31 1.86 1.23
CA LEU A 152 -8.90 1.85 2.64
C LEU A 152 -9.56 2.99 3.44
N GLY A 153 -9.72 4.17 2.83
CA GLY A 153 -10.44 5.30 3.44
C GLY A 153 -11.93 5.02 3.67
N ILE A 154 -12.59 4.32 2.73
CA ILE A 154 -13.97 3.85 2.89
C ILE A 154 -14.05 2.78 3.98
N LEU A 155 -13.11 1.82 4.03
CA LEU A 155 -13.07 0.82 5.09
C LEU A 155 -13.03 1.49 6.46
N PHE A 156 -12.08 2.40 6.66
CA PHE A 156 -11.97 3.16 7.89
C PHE A 156 -13.25 3.90 8.24
N TRP A 157 -13.82 4.65 7.29
CA TRP A 157 -15.05 5.42 7.51
C TRP A 157 -16.26 4.53 7.84
N ARG A 158 -16.33 3.31 7.30
CA ARG A 158 -17.44 2.39 7.54
C ARG A 158 -17.31 1.58 8.81
N THR A 159 -16.08 1.29 9.24
CA THR A 159 -15.84 0.44 10.40
C THR A 159 -15.51 1.22 11.66
N GLU A 160 -15.19 2.52 11.53
CA GLU A 160 -14.74 3.38 12.64
C GLU A 160 -13.61 2.70 13.46
N ASN A 161 -12.76 1.98 12.73
CA ASN A 161 -11.71 1.16 13.31
C ASN A 161 -10.48 1.17 12.41
N LEU A 162 -9.44 1.88 12.84
CA LEU A 162 -8.20 2.07 12.10
C LEU A 162 -7.35 0.79 12.03
N VAL A 163 -7.54 -0.16 12.95
CA VAL A 163 -6.86 -1.46 12.88
C VAL A 163 -7.24 -2.21 11.61
N ILE A 164 -8.46 -2.04 11.11
CA ILE A 164 -8.94 -2.74 9.92
C ILE A 164 -8.13 -2.38 8.66
N PRO A 165 -8.05 -1.10 8.24
CA PRO A 165 -7.23 -0.71 7.09
C PRO A 165 -5.73 -0.96 7.32
N ILE A 166 -5.20 -0.81 8.55
CA ILE A 166 -3.80 -1.17 8.88
C ILE A 166 -3.51 -2.61 8.50
N LEU A 167 -4.36 -3.55 8.96
CA LEU A 167 -4.18 -4.97 8.70
C LEU A 167 -4.42 -5.30 7.22
N VAL A 168 -5.43 -4.71 6.58
CA VAL A 168 -5.69 -4.92 5.15
C VAL A 168 -4.49 -4.52 4.31
N HIS A 169 -3.93 -3.33 4.57
CA HIS A 169 -2.77 -2.81 3.88
C HIS A 169 -1.54 -3.69 4.13
N ALA A 170 -1.21 -3.98 5.39
CA ALA A 170 -0.04 -4.79 5.73
C ALA A 170 -0.13 -6.23 5.17
N VAL A 171 -1.31 -6.85 5.21
CA VAL A 171 -1.50 -8.21 4.68
C VAL A 171 -1.41 -8.21 3.16
N TYR A 172 -2.02 -7.23 2.49
CA TYR A 172 -1.92 -7.09 1.03
C TYR A 172 -0.45 -6.96 0.60
N ASP A 173 0.29 -6.02 1.20
CA ASP A 173 1.68 -5.77 0.87
C ASP A 173 2.55 -7.00 1.12
N TRP A 174 2.34 -7.68 2.26
CA TRP A 174 3.12 -8.85 2.59
C TRP A 174 2.91 -9.98 1.58
N ILE A 175 1.65 -10.22 1.17
CA ILE A 175 1.31 -11.23 0.16
C ILE A 175 1.91 -10.86 -1.19
N VAL A 176 1.70 -9.62 -1.66
CA VAL A 176 2.14 -9.14 -2.97
C VAL A 176 3.67 -9.16 -3.05
N LEU A 177 4.36 -8.60 -2.07
CA LEU A 177 5.83 -8.58 -2.04
C LEU A 177 6.40 -9.98 -1.96
N SER A 178 5.85 -10.85 -1.11
CA SER A 178 6.30 -12.24 -1.01
C SER A 178 6.11 -12.99 -2.33
N TYR A 179 4.93 -12.85 -2.95
CA TYR A 179 4.65 -13.44 -4.26
C TYR A 179 5.65 -12.96 -5.32
N LEU A 180 5.86 -11.66 -5.45
CA LEU A 180 6.74 -11.11 -6.47
C LEU A 180 8.23 -11.42 -6.22
N VAL A 181 8.67 -11.50 -4.95
CA VAL A 181 10.05 -11.84 -4.59
C VAL A 181 10.36 -13.30 -4.87
N TYR A 182 9.43 -14.21 -4.54
CA TYR A 182 9.65 -15.66 -4.60
C TYR A 182 9.14 -16.33 -5.88
N ARG A 183 8.37 -15.63 -6.72
CA ARG A 183 7.98 -16.18 -8.04
C ARG A 183 9.20 -16.34 -8.97
N PRO A 184 9.17 -17.34 -9.87
CA PRO A 184 10.12 -17.40 -10.99
C PRO A 184 10.08 -16.10 -11.80
N ALA A 185 11.22 -15.69 -12.34
CA ALA A 185 11.24 -14.61 -13.32
C ALA A 185 10.35 -15.00 -14.50
N LYS A 186 9.53 -14.06 -15.01
CA LYS A 186 8.82 -14.30 -16.27
C LYS A 186 9.86 -14.55 -17.35
N GLU A 187 9.83 -15.72 -17.98
CA GLU A 187 10.58 -15.93 -19.21
C GLU A 187 10.09 -14.86 -20.20
N LYS A 188 11.02 -14.07 -20.75
CA LYS A 188 10.68 -13.21 -21.88
C LYS A 188 10.25 -14.15 -23.00
N GLY A 189 8.95 -14.16 -23.31
CA GLY A 189 8.46 -14.89 -24.47
C GLY A 189 9.27 -14.50 -25.70
N GLU A 190 9.76 -15.50 -26.41
CA GLU A 190 10.36 -15.39 -27.75
C GLU A 190 9.29 -14.89 -28.74
N SER A 191 8.93 -13.62 -28.65
CA SER A 191 8.01 -12.97 -29.59
C SER A 191 8.45 -11.55 -29.96
N GLU A 192 9.76 -11.33 -30.02
CA GLU A 192 10.33 -10.41 -31.01
C GLU A 192 10.76 -11.29 -32.19
N GLU A 193 9.79 -11.62 -33.04
CA GLU A 193 10.06 -12.24 -34.34
C GLU A 193 11.12 -11.42 -35.07
N ALA A 194 12.08 -12.15 -35.62
CA ALA A 194 13.23 -11.66 -36.37
C ALA A 194 12.84 -10.59 -37.41
N PRO A 195 13.74 -9.62 -37.71
CA PRO A 195 13.53 -8.74 -38.84
C PRO A 195 13.37 -9.60 -40.10
N SER A 196 12.25 -9.44 -40.79
CA SER A 196 12.06 -10.00 -42.12
C SER A 196 13.11 -9.36 -43.04
N GLU A 197 14.20 -10.07 -43.28
CA GLU A 197 15.02 -9.87 -44.47
C GLU A 197 14.18 -10.30 -45.67
N GLU A 198 13.70 -9.33 -46.45
CA GLU A 198 13.48 -9.41 -47.91
C GLU A 198 13.32 -8.00 -48.51
#